data_AF-A0A6N2Z013-F1
#
_entry.id   AF-A0A6N2Z013-F1
#
_cell.length_a   1.000
_cell.length_b   1.000
_cell.length_c   1.000
_cell.angle_alpha   90.00
_cell.angle_beta   90.00
_cell.angle_gamma   90.00
#
_symmetry.space_group_name_H-M   'P 1'
#
loop_
_entity.id
_entity.type
_entity.pdbx_description
1 polymer ?
#
loop_
_entity_poly.entity_id
_entity_poly.type
_entity_poly.pdbx_seq_one_letter_code
_entity_poly.pdbx_strand_id
1 'polypeptide(L)'
;MLQSLDKINGRLNRILQLVYLNFLWGGLVIAGLGVFTFGPASYAMVAVIRKWLRTKETFPLTKTYFSYFKENYRETLLMSWIYGVIGVVLLVDLSFIHNWYLRIALYIAAFLYLLSALYIFPIMAHYDWKGYFFKMKMAFCSDSLIFIIH
;
A
#
# COMPACT_ATOMS: atom_id res chain seq x y z
N MET A 1 31.86 22.21 -16.37
CA MET A 1 31.49 22.61 -14.99
C MET A 1 29.96 22.70 -14.78
N LEU A 2 29.20 23.35 -15.67
CA LEU A 2 27.73 23.46 -15.53
C LEU A 2 26.99 22.11 -15.66
N GLN A 3 27.40 21.24 -16.58
CA GLN A 3 26.77 19.92 -16.76
C GLN A 3 26.89 18.99 -15.53
N SER A 4 27.99 19.08 -14.76
CA SER A 4 28.12 18.32 -13.51
C SER A 4 27.22 18.89 -12.42
N LEU A 5 27.00 20.22 -12.39
CA LEU A 5 26.12 20.87 -11.42
C LEU A 5 24.65 20.52 -11.68
N ASP A 6 24.18 20.57 -12.93
CA ASP A 6 22.79 20.21 -13.26
C ASP A 6 22.48 18.74 -12.93
N LYS A 7 23.45 17.84 -13.16
CA LYS A 7 23.33 16.42 -12.85
C LYS A 7 23.28 16.15 -11.35
N ILE A 8 24.05 16.91 -10.56
CA ILE A 8 24.01 16.87 -9.09
C ILE A 8 22.69 17.43 -8.59
N ASN A 9 22.24 18.58 -9.10
CA ASN A 9 21.00 19.23 -8.69
C ASN A 9 19.78 18.33 -8.97
N GLY A 10 19.77 17.66 -10.13
CA GLY A 10 18.74 16.68 -10.47
C GLY A 10 18.77 15.40 -9.62
N ARG A 11 19.92 15.00 -9.07
CA ARG A 11 20.01 13.90 -8.08
C ARG A 11 19.53 14.36 -6.71
N LEU A 12 19.92 15.57 -6.30
CA LEU A 12 19.55 16.17 -5.03
C LEU A 12 18.03 16.37 -4.93
N ASN A 13 17.41 16.90 -5.98
CA ASN A 13 15.97 17.06 -6.05
C ASN A 13 15.23 15.73 -5.88
N ARG A 14 15.75 14.64 -6.48
CA ARG A 14 15.15 13.31 -6.31
C ARG A 14 15.25 12.80 -4.86
N ILE A 15 16.40 12.98 -4.23
CA ILE A 15 16.57 12.61 -2.81
C ILE A 15 15.64 13.46 -1.93
N LEU A 16 15.51 14.76 -2.22
CA LEU A 16 14.64 15.66 -1.47
C LEU A 16 13.16 15.25 -1.57
N GLN A 17 12.71 14.83 -2.76
CA GLN A 17 11.36 14.31 -2.98
C GLN A 17 11.12 13.00 -2.21
N LEU A 18 12.11 12.11 -2.12
CA LEU A 18 12.04 10.90 -1.28
C LEU A 18 11.94 11.22 0.20
N VAL A 19 12.74 12.17 0.69
CA VAL A 19 12.67 12.62 2.09
C VAL A 19 11.30 13.22 2.38
N TYR A 20 10.80 14.08 1.50
CA TYR A 20 9.46 14.67 1.63
C TYR A 20 8.35 13.61 1.65
N LEU A 21 8.46 12.57 0.81
CA LEU A 21 7.52 11.46 0.79
C LEU A 21 7.53 10.66 2.11
N ASN A 22 8.69 10.44 2.71
CA ASN A 22 8.82 9.77 4.02
C ASN A 22 8.20 10.61 5.15
N PHE A 23 8.39 11.93 5.14
CA PHE A 23 7.72 12.82 6.09
C PHE A 23 6.20 12.74 5.96
N LEU A 24 5.69 12.70 4.72
CA LEU A 24 4.27 12.65 4.43
C LEU A 24 3.65 11.30 4.83
N TRP A 25 4.39 10.20 4.60
CA TRP A 25 4.06 8.88 5.12
C TRP A 25 3.98 8.89 6.65
N GLY A 26 5.01 9.38 7.34
CA GLY A 26 5.05 9.42 8.80
C GLY A 26 3.91 10.26 9.40
N GLY A 27 3.62 11.41 8.81
CA GLY A 27 2.49 12.25 9.22
C GLY A 27 1.15 11.53 9.13
N LEU A 28 0.94 10.74 8.08
CA LEU A 28 -0.28 9.94 7.92
C LEU A 28 -0.39 8.76 8.90
N VAL A 29 0.74 8.09 9.18
CA VAL A 29 0.79 7.01 10.17
C VAL A 29 0.45 7.55 11.56
N ILE A 30 1.01 8.70 11.93
CA ILE A 30 0.71 9.35 13.22
C ILE A 30 -0.75 9.81 13.27
N ALA A 31 -1.24 10.45 12.20
CA ALA A 31 -2.60 10.99 12.16
C ALA A 31 -3.71 9.91 12.17
N GLY A 32 -3.42 8.69 11.68
CA GLY A 32 -4.43 7.64 11.49
C GLY A 32 -4.27 6.41 12.39
N LEU A 33 -3.75 6.60 13.61
CA LEU A 33 -3.60 5.53 14.61
C LEU A 33 -2.71 4.37 14.14
N GLY A 34 -1.62 4.66 13.43
CA GLY A 34 -0.54 3.73 13.13
C GLY A 34 -1.00 2.53 12.31
N VAL A 35 -1.54 1.52 12.98
CA VAL A 35 -2.00 0.24 12.44
C VAL A 35 -3.04 0.39 11.32
N PHE A 36 -3.97 1.34 11.46
CA PHE A 36 -5.05 1.54 10.46
C PHE A 36 -4.58 2.32 9.23
N THR A 37 -3.59 3.20 9.36
CA THR A 37 -3.06 3.96 8.22
C THR A 37 -1.75 3.44 7.66
N PHE A 38 -1.04 2.54 8.36
CA PHE A 38 0.26 2.01 7.93
C PHE A 38 0.17 1.33 6.56
N GLY A 39 -0.84 0.49 6.37
CA GLY A 39 -1.14 -0.15 5.09
C GLY A 39 -1.35 0.84 3.95
N PRO A 40 -2.43 1.65 3.98
CA PRO A 40 -2.75 2.58 2.90
C PRO A 40 -1.69 3.67 2.70
N ALA A 41 -0.95 4.09 3.75
CA ALA A 41 0.17 5.02 3.62
C ALA A 41 1.35 4.41 2.85
N SER A 42 1.68 3.14 3.13
CA SER A 42 2.75 2.40 2.45
C SER A 42 2.41 2.11 0.99
N TYR A 43 1.15 1.74 0.72
CA TYR A 43 0.65 1.60 -0.65
C TYR A 43 0.78 2.90 -1.44
N ALA A 44 0.31 4.03 -0.88
CA ALA A 44 0.37 5.33 -1.56
C ALA A 44 1.81 5.75 -1.87
N MET A 45 2.74 5.47 -0.95
CA MET A 45 4.17 5.71 -1.15
C MET A 45 4.72 4.91 -2.33
N VAL A 46 4.44 3.60 -2.38
CA VAL A 46 4.88 2.72 -3.48
C VAL A 46 4.24 3.12 -4.80
N ALA A 47 2.96 3.49 -4.82
CA ALA A 47 2.25 3.97 -6.00
C ALA A 47 2.87 5.27 -6.55
N VAL A 48 3.22 6.23 -5.68
CA VAL A 48 3.91 7.47 -6.06
C VAL A 48 5.29 7.18 -6.64
N ILE A 49 6.09 6.33 -5.99
CA ILE A 49 7.42 5.93 -6.50
C ILE A 49 7.30 5.28 -7.88
N ARG A 50 6.29 4.44 -8.09
CA ARG A 50 6.06 3.78 -9.37
C ARG A 50 5.66 4.77 -10.47
N LYS A 51 4.77 5.73 -10.16
CA LYS A 51 4.41 6.82 -11.08
C LYS A 51 5.64 7.67 -11.41
N TRP A 52 6.50 7.91 -10.43
CA TRP A 52 7.73 8.67 -10.61
C TRP A 52 8.76 7.98 -11.50
N LEU A 53 8.87 6.64 -11.41
CA LEU A 53 9.69 5.84 -12.32
C LEU A 53 9.16 5.86 -13.76
N ARG A 54 7.83 5.93 -13.94
CA ARG A 54 7.17 5.92 -15.26
C ARG A 54 7.07 7.30 -15.90
N THR A 55 6.94 8.35 -15.12
CA THR A 55 6.76 9.74 -15.57
C THR A 55 7.93 10.58 -15.10
N LYS A 56 8.72 11.10 -16.05
CA LYS A 56 9.86 12.00 -15.78
C LYS A 56 9.44 13.45 -15.47
N GLU A 57 8.15 13.73 -15.39
CA GLU A 57 7.63 15.07 -15.15
C GLU A 57 7.48 15.40 -13.68
N THR A 58 7.59 16.69 -13.36
CA THR A 58 7.33 17.21 -12.02
C THR A 58 5.82 17.29 -11.77
N PHE A 59 5.27 16.34 -11.02
CA PHE A 59 3.88 16.35 -10.58
C PHE A 59 3.76 16.79 -9.11
N PRO A 60 2.62 17.37 -8.71
CA PRO A 60 2.38 17.73 -7.31
C PRO A 60 2.34 16.46 -6.44
N LEU A 61 3.40 16.22 -5.68
CA LEU A 61 3.60 15.03 -4.84
C LEU A 61 2.49 14.85 -3.80
N THR A 62 2.11 15.93 -3.12
CA THR A 62 1.05 15.91 -2.09
C THR A 62 -0.29 15.51 -2.66
N LYS A 63 -0.76 16.18 -3.71
CA LYS A 63 -2.05 15.89 -4.36
C LYS A 63 -2.09 14.46 -4.90
N THR A 64 -1.01 14.02 -5.52
CA THR A 64 -0.90 12.67 -6.08
C THR A 64 -0.94 11.61 -4.98
N TYR A 65 -0.21 11.83 -3.88
CA TYR A 65 -0.19 10.92 -2.74
C TYR A 65 -1.56 10.81 -2.07
N PHE A 66 -2.22 11.94 -1.78
CA PHE A 66 -3.56 11.95 -1.19
C PHE A 66 -4.62 11.34 -2.11
N SER A 67 -4.49 11.51 -3.42
CA SER A 67 -5.36 10.84 -4.41
C SER A 67 -5.23 9.32 -4.31
N TYR A 68 -4.01 8.79 -4.36
CA TYR A 68 -3.78 7.34 -4.25
C TYR A 68 -4.19 6.79 -2.89
N PHE A 69 -3.93 7.55 -1.83
CA PHE A 69 -4.35 7.20 -0.48
C PHE A 69 -5.87 7.06 -0.38
N LYS A 70 -6.64 8.03 -0.89
CA LYS A 70 -8.11 8.02 -0.80
C LYS A 70 -8.77 7.01 -1.74
N GLU A 71 -8.24 6.83 -2.95
CA GLU A 71 -8.78 5.89 -3.95
C GLU A 71 -8.67 4.44 -3.46
N ASN A 72 -7.51 4.06 -2.89
CA ASN A 72 -7.22 2.68 -2.49
C ASN A 72 -7.26 2.44 -0.98
N TYR A 73 -7.82 3.40 -0.21
CA TYR A 73 -7.86 3.33 1.25
C TYR A 73 -8.53 2.06 1.74
N ARG A 74 -9.74 1.76 1.24
CA ARG A 74 -10.55 0.63 1.71
C ARG A 74 -9.92 -0.71 1.35
N GLU A 75 -9.41 -0.85 0.13
CA GLU A 75 -8.81 -2.09 -0.34
C GLU A 75 -7.52 -2.40 0.43
N THR A 76 -6.66 -1.40 0.59
CA THR A 76 -5.40 -1.57 1.30
C THR A 76 -5.63 -1.80 2.80
N LEU A 77 -6.62 -1.13 3.39
CA LEU A 77 -7.00 -1.33 4.79
C LEU A 77 -7.49 -2.76 5.04
N LEU A 78 -8.36 -3.29 4.17
CA LEU A 78 -8.92 -4.63 4.30
C LEU A 78 -7.81 -5.70 4.15
N MET A 79 -6.91 -5.53 3.19
CA MET A 79 -5.74 -6.41 3.05
C MET A 79 -4.80 -6.34 4.24
N SER A 80 -4.55 -5.13 4.77
CA SER A 80 -3.72 -4.96 5.96
C SER A 80 -4.35 -5.59 7.20
N TRP A 81 -5.68 -5.60 7.29
CA TRP A 81 -6.43 -6.31 8.33
C TRP A 81 -6.31 -7.83 8.18
N ILE A 82 -6.48 -8.39 6.98
CA ILE A 82 -6.33 -9.83 6.73
C ILE A 82 -4.91 -10.30 7.12
N TYR A 83 -3.89 -9.59 6.64
CA TYR A 83 -2.51 -9.85 7.06
C TYR A 83 -2.33 -9.64 8.57
N GLY A 84 -2.88 -8.56 9.14
CA GLY A 84 -2.83 -8.31 10.58
C GLY A 84 -3.34 -9.50 11.40
N VAL A 85 -4.49 -10.06 11.05
CA VAL A 85 -5.07 -11.23 11.73
C VAL A 85 -4.17 -12.46 11.60
N ILE A 86 -3.68 -12.77 10.40
CA ILE A 86 -2.75 -13.90 10.18
C ILE A 86 -1.47 -13.72 11.01
N GLY A 87 -0.94 -12.51 11.06
CA GLY A 87 0.25 -12.17 11.86
C GLY A 87 0.02 -12.35 13.36
N VAL A 88 -1.16 -11.96 13.87
CA VAL A 88 -1.51 -12.15 15.29
C VAL A 88 -1.62 -13.63 15.64
N VAL A 89 -2.29 -14.43 14.80
CA VAL A 89 -2.36 -15.89 14.99
C VAL A 89 -0.96 -16.49 15.06
N LEU A 90 -0.08 -16.09 14.13
CA LEU A 90 1.29 -16.58 14.09
C LEU A 90 2.10 -16.21 15.35
N LEU A 91 1.92 -15.00 15.89
CA LEU A 91 2.59 -14.55 17.13
C LEU A 91 2.08 -15.30 18.37
N VAL A 92 0.79 -15.58 18.42
CA VAL A 92 0.18 -16.42 19.46
C VAL A 92 0.75 -17.82 19.38
N ASP A 93 0.76 -18.46 18.20
CA ASP A 93 1.32 -19.80 18.01
C ASP A 93 2.79 -19.88 18.45
N LEU A 94 3.59 -18.87 18.10
CA LEU A 94 5.00 -18.77 18.48
C LEU A 94 5.21 -18.63 20.01
N SER A 95 4.25 -18.02 20.70
CA SER A 95 4.30 -17.80 22.16
C SER A 95 3.83 -19.02 22.96
N PHE A 96 2.86 -19.77 22.43
CA PHE A 96 2.32 -20.96 23.09
C PHE A 96 3.17 -22.22 22.88
N ILE A 97 3.89 -22.34 21.76
CA ILE A 97 4.67 -23.53 21.44
C ILE A 97 6.05 -23.51 22.14
N HIS A 98 6.20 -24.39 23.14
CA HIS A 98 7.46 -24.60 23.86
C HIS A 98 8.41 -25.61 23.20
N ASN A 99 7.93 -26.36 22.20
CA ASN A 99 8.74 -27.39 21.56
C ASN A 99 9.74 -26.77 20.57
N TRP A 100 11.03 -27.05 20.73
CA TRP A 100 12.10 -26.38 20.01
C TRP A 100 12.07 -26.63 18.49
N TYR A 101 11.72 -27.85 18.05
CA TYR A 101 11.61 -28.20 16.63
C TYR A 101 10.50 -27.40 15.93
N LEU A 102 9.31 -27.34 16.55
CA LEU A 102 8.16 -26.61 16.02
C LEU A 102 8.41 -25.09 16.04
N ARG A 103 9.12 -24.60 17.06
CA ARG A 103 9.46 -23.18 17.17
C ARG A 103 10.40 -22.72 16.04
N ILE A 104 11.39 -23.53 15.65
CA ILE A 104 12.24 -23.25 14.48
C ILE A 104 11.42 -23.23 13.19
N ALA A 105 10.53 -24.21 13.00
CA ALA A 105 9.66 -24.24 11.83
C ALA A 105 8.75 -22.99 11.75
N LEU A 106 8.22 -22.54 12.88
CA LEU A 106 7.42 -21.31 12.96
C LEU A 106 8.23 -20.04 12.72
N TYR A 107 9.49 -19.98 13.16
CA TYR A 107 10.36 -18.84 12.81
C TYR A 107 10.60 -18.75 11.30
N ILE A 108 10.79 -19.90 10.62
CA ILE A 108 10.92 -19.94 9.16
C ILE A 108 9.61 -19.50 8.50
N ALA A 109 8.47 -20.00 8.97
CA ALA A 109 7.16 -19.60 8.48
C ALA A 109 6.91 -18.09 8.68
N ALA A 110 7.28 -17.53 9.83
CA ALA A 110 7.19 -16.11 10.13
C ALA A 110 8.07 -15.25 9.23
N PHE A 111 9.28 -15.73 8.93
CA PHE A 111 10.17 -15.06 8.00
C PHE A 111 9.59 -15.03 6.57
N LEU A 112 9.07 -16.16 6.09
CA LEU A 112 8.39 -16.24 4.79
C LEU A 112 7.13 -15.36 4.76
N TYR A 113 6.36 -15.35 5.85
CA TYR A 113 5.19 -14.51 5.99
C TYR A 113 5.56 -13.02 5.91
N LEU A 114 6.61 -12.58 6.62
CA LEU A 114 7.11 -11.21 6.58
C LEU A 114 7.55 -10.80 5.16
N LEU A 115 8.27 -11.68 4.46
CA LEU A 115 8.63 -11.50 3.05
C LEU A 115 7.38 -11.32 2.19
N SER A 116 6.37 -12.18 2.35
CA SER A 116 5.12 -12.08 1.59
C SER A 116 4.38 -10.76 1.87
N ALA A 117 4.35 -10.31 3.12
CA ALA A 117 3.73 -9.06 3.52
C ALA A 117 4.46 -7.84 2.94
N LEU A 118 5.78 -7.91 2.75
CA LEU A 118 6.53 -6.83 2.09
C LEU A 118 6.26 -6.80 0.57
N TYR A 119 6.00 -7.95 -0.04
CA TYR A 119 5.69 -8.08 -1.46
C TYR A 119 4.22 -7.77 -1.80
N ILE A 120 3.29 -7.90 -0.85
CA ILE A 120 1.87 -7.63 -1.11
C ILE A 120 1.64 -6.18 -1.54
N PHE A 121 2.30 -5.19 -0.92
CA PHE A 121 2.13 -3.77 -1.24
C PHE A 121 2.56 -3.39 -2.67
N PRO A 122 3.76 -3.78 -3.17
CA PRO A 122 4.12 -3.53 -4.56
C PRO A 122 3.28 -4.31 -5.56
N ILE A 123 2.79 -5.51 -5.22
CA ILE A 123 1.85 -6.26 -6.06
C ILE A 123 0.49 -5.55 -6.11
N MET A 124 -0.04 -5.11 -4.98
CA MET A 124 -1.31 -4.37 -4.90
C MET A 124 -1.24 -3.07 -5.68
N ALA A 125 -0.12 -2.34 -5.62
CA ALA A 125 0.01 -1.12 -6.41
C ALA A 125 0.31 -1.42 -7.91
N HIS A 126 0.57 -2.69 -8.28
CA HIS A 126 0.79 -3.12 -9.67
C HIS A 126 -0.50 -3.61 -10.32
N TYR A 127 -1.23 -4.45 -9.59
CA TYR A 127 -2.54 -4.95 -9.94
C TYR A 127 -3.57 -4.04 -9.30
N ASP A 128 -4.00 -3.04 -10.06
CA ASP A 128 -5.24 -2.31 -9.83
C ASP A 128 -6.37 -3.35 -10.00
N TRP A 129 -6.60 -4.20 -9.00
CA TRP A 129 -7.78 -5.08 -8.92
C TRP A 129 -9.01 -4.21 -8.60
N LYS A 130 -9.26 -3.26 -9.50
CA LYS A 130 -10.52 -2.55 -9.63
C LYS A 130 -11.60 -3.56 -9.90
N GLY A 131 -12.34 -3.91 -8.86
CA GLY A 131 -13.78 -4.03 -9.02
C GLY A 131 -14.42 -5.24 -8.38
N TYR A 132 -15.17 -4.96 -7.31
CA TYR A 132 -16.47 -5.59 -7.11
C TYR A 132 -17.59 -4.58 -6.81
N PHE A 133 -17.29 -3.43 -6.19
CA PHE A 133 -18.35 -2.53 -5.72
C PHE A 133 -19.05 -1.73 -6.83
N PHE A 134 -18.38 -1.41 -7.94
CA PHE A 134 -19.01 -0.69 -9.07
C PHE A 134 -19.81 -1.63 -9.99
N LYS A 135 -19.48 -2.93 -10.05
CA LYS A 135 -20.26 -3.95 -10.79
C LYS A 135 -21.60 -4.26 -10.12
N MET A 136 -21.63 -4.31 -8.78
CA MET A 136 -22.85 -4.66 -8.03
C MET A 136 -23.92 -3.55 -8.09
N LYS A 137 -23.51 -2.27 -8.11
CA LYS A 137 -24.45 -1.13 -8.18
C LYS A 137 -24.99 -0.86 -9.59
N MET A 138 -24.24 -1.20 -10.65
CA MET A 138 -24.70 -1.10 -12.05
C MET A 138 -25.64 -2.23 -12.45
N ALA A 139 -25.41 -3.46 -11.95
CA ALA A 139 -26.35 -4.58 -12.15
C ALA A 139 -27.73 -4.24 -11.57
N PHE A 140 -27.78 -3.70 -10.34
CA PHE A 140 -29.03 -3.33 -9.68
C PHE A 140 -29.81 -2.20 -10.37
N CYS A 141 -29.11 -1.29 -11.06
CA CYS A 141 -29.71 -0.16 -11.77
C CYS A 141 -30.19 -0.55 -13.18
N SER A 142 -29.56 -1.54 -13.81
CA SER A 142 -29.98 -2.09 -15.11
C SER A 142 -31.29 -2.87 -14.99
N ASP A 143 -31.44 -3.66 -13.93
CA ASP A 143 -32.64 -4.49 -13.72
C ASP A 143 -33.88 -3.65 -13.40
N SER A 144 -33.72 -2.49 -12.78
CA SER A 144 -34.83 -1.59 -12.42
C SER A 144 -35.26 -0.65 -13.57
N LEU A 145 -34.39 -0.35 -14.53
CA LEU A 145 -34.74 0.41 -15.74
C LEU A 145 -35.49 -0.44 -16.77
N ILE A 146 -35.22 -1.74 -16.83
CA ILE A 146 -35.93 -2.68 -17.71
C ILE A 146 -37.36 -2.95 -17.21
N PHE A 147 -37.61 -2.90 -15.91
CA PHE A 147 -38.93 -3.12 -15.31
C PHE A 147 -39.86 -1.89 -15.31
N ILE A 148 -39.35 -0.70 -15.62
CA ILE A 148 -40.14 0.54 -15.72
C ILE A 148 -40.48 0.89 -17.19
N ILE A 149 -39.80 0.25 -18.16
CA ILE A 149 -39.98 0.48 -19.61
C ILE A 149 -40.75 -0.68 -20.29
N HIS A 150 -41.09 -1.75 -19.58
CA HIS A 150 -41.96 -2.83 -20.06
C HIS A 150 -43.23 -2.93 -19.21
#